data_AF-A0A4R2TES4-F1
#
_entry.id   AF-A0A4R2TES4-F1
#
_cell.length_a   1.000
_cell.length_b   1.000
_cell.length_c   1.000
_cell.angle_alpha   90.00
_cell.angle_beta   90.00
_cell.angle_gamma   90.00
#
_symmetry.space_group_name_H-M   'P 1'
#
loop_
_entity.id
_entity.type
_entity.pdbx_description
1 polymer ?
#
loop_
_entity_poly.entity_id
_entity_poly.type
_entity_poly.pdbx_seq_one_letter_code
_entity_poly.pdbx_strand_id
1 'polypeptide(L)'
;MKIFVTHSPKLGNAKAYLLREILVKAAQNAGHEIADVANAELVLIVGDDLPHNAQLNGKKVALLNAETAFHNPEAVIANAQQEAVDYVQPVGVAESAVESVANSGVKNVVAVTACPTGVAHTFMSAEAIEIYGKKQGWNIKVETRGQVGVGNLISPEEVAAADLVFVAADIDVDLSKFKGKPMYRTSTGLALKKTAQEFDKAFAEAKIYGGEKVSTSAEGSNSDEKKGVYKHLMTGVSHMLPLVVAGGLAIAMSFMFGIKAFEDANIAGGLPKALMDIGGGSAFHLMIAVFAGYVAFSIADRPGLAPGLIGGMLATTGGAGILGGIIAGFFAGYVVKFLNDNIKLSQTADKPLDIHLEVCSNRSIEKEMPMLKNTVS
;
A
#
# COMPACT_ATOMS: atom_id res chain seq x y z
N MET A 1 -40.04 23.48 -19.66
CA MET A 1 -38.72 24.14 -19.58
C MET A 1 -37.85 23.63 -20.70
N LYS A 2 -36.93 24.48 -21.18
CA LYS A 2 -35.94 24.10 -22.20
C LYS A 2 -34.67 23.59 -21.53
N ILE A 3 -34.35 22.31 -21.70
CA ILE A 3 -33.24 21.64 -21.04
C ILE A 3 -32.12 21.34 -22.04
N PHE A 4 -30.88 21.64 -21.65
CA PHE A 4 -29.69 21.19 -22.37
C PHE A 4 -28.87 20.25 -21.49
N VAL A 5 -28.42 19.12 -22.05
CA VAL A 5 -27.64 18.10 -21.33
C VAL A 5 -26.21 18.08 -21.87
N THR A 6 -25.25 18.26 -20.98
CA THR A 6 -23.81 18.20 -21.28
C THR A 6 -23.08 17.34 -20.23
N HIS A 7 -21.80 17.06 -20.46
CA HIS A 7 -20.99 16.19 -19.61
C HIS A 7 -19.65 16.84 -19.25
N SER A 8 -19.06 16.40 -18.15
CA SER A 8 -17.71 16.78 -17.75
C SER A 8 -16.63 16.13 -18.66
N PRO A 9 -15.47 16.78 -18.89
CA PRO A 9 -14.42 16.26 -19.77
C PRO A 9 -13.78 14.94 -19.30
N LYS A 10 -13.89 14.62 -18.02
CA LYS A 10 -13.34 13.38 -17.43
C LYS A 10 -14.25 12.16 -17.63
N LEU A 11 -15.49 12.37 -18.09
CA LEU A 11 -16.44 11.30 -18.33
C LEU A 11 -16.16 10.67 -19.71
N GLY A 12 -15.83 9.37 -19.74
CA GLY A 12 -15.53 8.67 -21.00
C GLY A 12 -16.68 8.76 -22.03
N ASN A 13 -16.34 8.97 -23.30
CA ASN A 13 -17.28 9.28 -24.40
C ASN A 13 -18.49 8.33 -24.50
N ALA A 14 -18.28 7.02 -24.30
CA ALA A 14 -19.35 6.03 -24.34
C ALA A 14 -20.36 6.18 -23.18
N LYS A 15 -19.85 6.43 -21.97
CA LYS A 15 -20.68 6.65 -20.77
C LYS A 15 -21.44 7.98 -20.87
N ALA A 16 -20.79 9.01 -21.40
CA ALA A 16 -21.40 10.31 -21.65
C ALA A 16 -22.57 10.23 -22.65
N TYR A 17 -22.41 9.49 -23.75
CA TYR A 17 -23.45 9.31 -24.75
C TYR A 17 -24.70 8.61 -24.18
N LEU A 18 -24.51 7.50 -23.45
CA LEU A 18 -25.61 6.76 -22.83
C LEU A 18 -26.37 7.60 -21.80
N LEU A 19 -25.65 8.31 -20.93
CA LEU A 19 -26.27 9.17 -19.91
C LEU A 19 -27.06 10.32 -20.53
N ARG A 20 -26.55 10.90 -21.62
CA ARG A 20 -27.27 11.92 -22.37
C ARG A 20 -28.59 11.38 -22.92
N GLU A 21 -28.58 10.22 -23.56
CA GLU A 21 -29.80 9.59 -24.12
C GLU A 21 -30.84 9.28 -23.04
N ILE A 22 -30.39 8.76 -21.89
CA ILE A 22 -31.28 8.45 -20.76
C ILE A 22 -31.91 9.73 -20.20
N LEU A 23 -31.12 10.78 -19.98
CA LEU A 23 -31.62 12.04 -19.44
C LEU A 23 -32.50 12.80 -20.43
N VAL A 24 -32.20 12.73 -21.74
CA VAL A 24 -33.05 13.30 -22.78
C VAL A 24 -34.42 12.65 -22.80
N LYS A 25 -34.48 11.31 -22.75
CA LYS A 25 -35.75 10.58 -22.69
C LYS A 25 -36.52 10.86 -21.41
N ALA A 26 -35.84 10.89 -20.27
CA ALA A 26 -36.47 11.21 -18.99
C ALA A 26 -37.01 12.65 -18.95
N ALA A 27 -36.28 13.62 -19.52
CA ALA A 27 -36.74 15.00 -19.63
C ALA A 27 -37.99 15.12 -20.52
N GLN A 28 -38.03 14.39 -21.64
CA GLN A 28 -39.20 14.34 -22.53
C GLN A 28 -40.42 13.71 -21.83
N ASN A 29 -40.23 12.61 -21.10
CA ASN A 29 -41.28 11.97 -20.32
C ASN A 29 -41.83 12.90 -19.22
N ALA A 30 -40.98 13.75 -18.65
CA ALA A 30 -41.37 14.79 -17.68
C ALA A 30 -42.00 16.04 -18.33
N GLY A 31 -42.21 16.05 -19.65
CA GLY A 31 -42.83 17.17 -20.37
C GLY A 31 -41.89 18.36 -20.60
N HIS A 32 -40.57 18.14 -20.62
CA HIS A 32 -39.57 19.17 -20.92
C HIS A 32 -39.07 19.07 -22.37
N GLU A 33 -38.75 20.22 -22.95
CA GLU A 33 -38.27 20.31 -24.33
C GLU A 33 -36.74 20.34 -24.33
N ILE A 34 -36.10 19.57 -25.22
CA ILE A 34 -34.65 19.60 -25.38
C ILE A 34 -34.27 20.75 -26.32
N ALA A 35 -33.45 21.67 -25.84
CA ALA A 35 -33.04 22.84 -26.60
C ALA A 35 -31.51 22.96 -26.66
N ASP A 36 -31.01 23.71 -27.64
CA ASP A 36 -29.60 24.09 -27.70
C ASP A 36 -29.21 25.03 -26.57
N VAL A 37 -27.91 25.09 -26.25
CA VAL A 37 -27.32 25.90 -25.17
C VAL A 37 -27.86 27.33 -25.11
N ALA A 38 -28.03 27.97 -26.28
CA ALA A 38 -28.51 29.35 -26.38
C ALA A 38 -29.94 29.53 -25.82
N ASN A 39 -30.81 28.54 -26.05
CA ASN A 39 -32.23 28.59 -25.70
C ASN A 39 -32.57 27.80 -24.43
N ALA A 40 -31.58 27.17 -23.79
CA ALA A 40 -31.78 26.41 -22.56
C ALA A 40 -32.05 27.32 -21.37
N GLU A 41 -33.03 26.95 -20.55
CA GLU A 41 -33.35 27.57 -19.26
C GLU A 41 -32.63 26.84 -18.11
N LEU A 42 -32.40 25.54 -18.27
CA LEU A 42 -31.68 24.69 -17.33
C LEU A 42 -30.67 23.83 -18.08
N VAL A 43 -29.44 23.79 -17.57
CA VAL A 43 -28.36 22.98 -18.11
C VAL A 43 -27.98 21.88 -17.14
N LEU A 44 -28.17 20.64 -17.55
CA LEU A 44 -27.79 19.46 -16.78
C LEU A 44 -26.38 19.04 -17.16
N ILE A 45 -25.46 19.06 -16.19
CA ILE A 45 -24.06 18.70 -16.38
C ILE A 45 -23.83 17.37 -15.70
N VAL A 46 -23.50 16.31 -16.45
CA VAL A 46 -23.27 14.98 -15.90
C VAL A 46 -21.78 14.75 -15.65
N GLY A 47 -21.41 14.53 -14.40
CA GLY A 47 -20.03 14.27 -13.97
C GLY A 47 -19.66 14.98 -12.68
N ASP A 48 -18.37 14.99 -12.38
CA ASP A 48 -17.84 15.46 -11.09
C ASP A 48 -17.29 16.89 -11.13
N ASP A 49 -17.12 17.46 -12.34
CA ASP A 49 -16.56 18.78 -12.55
C ASP A 49 -17.45 19.61 -13.49
N LEU A 50 -17.49 20.92 -13.25
CA LEU A 50 -18.09 21.88 -14.19
C LEU A 50 -17.19 22.01 -15.44
N PRO A 51 -17.73 21.84 -16.65
CA PRO A 51 -16.98 22.03 -17.88
C PRO A 51 -16.60 23.51 -18.02
N HIS A 52 -15.41 23.79 -18.54
CA HIS A 52 -14.98 25.16 -18.86
C HIS A 52 -15.63 25.60 -20.17
N ASN A 53 -16.87 26.12 -20.11
CA ASN A 53 -17.59 26.57 -21.30
C ASN A 53 -18.19 27.97 -21.08
N ALA A 54 -17.72 28.95 -21.84
CA ALA A 54 -18.17 30.34 -21.76
C ALA A 54 -19.65 30.52 -22.14
N GLN A 55 -20.20 29.58 -22.92
CA GLN A 55 -21.60 29.62 -23.36
C GLN A 55 -22.59 29.30 -22.25
N LEU A 56 -22.12 28.80 -21.10
CA LEU A 56 -22.95 28.49 -19.94
C LEU A 56 -23.06 29.66 -18.95
N ASN A 57 -22.28 30.74 -19.12
CA ASN A 57 -22.28 31.89 -18.22
C ASN A 57 -23.67 32.54 -18.10
N GLY A 58 -24.17 32.63 -16.87
CA GLY A 58 -25.49 33.20 -16.56
C GLY A 58 -26.69 32.28 -16.84
N LYS A 59 -26.46 31.01 -17.17
CA LYS A 59 -27.50 29.98 -17.27
C LYS A 59 -27.61 29.22 -15.95
N LYS A 60 -28.80 28.75 -15.60
CA LYS A 60 -28.98 27.85 -14.45
C LYS A 60 -28.42 26.47 -14.78
N VAL A 61 -27.49 26.00 -13.96
CA VAL A 61 -26.85 24.68 -14.09
C VAL A 61 -27.15 23.79 -12.89
N ALA A 62 -27.25 22.49 -13.14
CA ALA A 62 -27.26 21.48 -12.11
C ALA A 62 -26.20 20.40 -12.41
N LEU A 63 -25.33 20.14 -11.44
CA LEU A 63 -24.31 19.09 -11.54
C LEU A 63 -24.93 17.76 -11.09
N LEU A 64 -24.92 16.76 -11.97
CA LEU A 64 -25.54 15.48 -11.78
C LEU A 64 -24.49 14.38 -11.63
N ASN A 65 -24.63 13.58 -10.57
CA ASN A 65 -23.83 12.37 -10.41
C ASN A 65 -24.20 11.33 -11.49
N ALA A 66 -23.19 10.79 -12.16
CA ALA A 66 -23.37 9.88 -13.29
C ALA A 66 -24.03 8.54 -12.92
N GLU A 67 -23.86 8.05 -11.68
CA GLU A 67 -24.48 6.79 -11.23
C GLU A 67 -25.96 7.00 -10.88
N THR A 68 -26.29 8.06 -10.14
CA THR A 68 -27.69 8.34 -9.78
C THR A 68 -28.52 8.74 -10.99
N ALA A 69 -27.93 9.49 -11.93
CA ALA A 69 -28.57 9.82 -13.21
C ALA A 69 -28.86 8.58 -14.07
N PHE A 70 -28.08 7.50 -13.93
CA PHE A 70 -28.33 6.24 -14.65
C PHE A 70 -29.46 5.44 -14.01
N HIS A 71 -29.49 5.35 -12.68
CA HIS A 71 -30.44 4.52 -11.96
C HIS A 71 -31.83 5.16 -11.80
N ASN A 72 -31.90 6.48 -11.55
CA ASN A 72 -33.15 7.20 -11.28
C ASN A 72 -33.20 8.56 -12.01
N PRO A 73 -33.27 8.58 -13.35
CA PRO A 73 -33.11 9.80 -14.14
C PRO A 73 -34.21 10.85 -13.90
N GLU A 74 -35.46 10.43 -13.70
CA GLU A 74 -36.60 11.35 -13.50
C GLU A 74 -36.51 12.10 -12.16
N ALA A 75 -36.15 11.38 -11.08
CA ALA A 75 -35.96 11.99 -9.76
C ALA A 75 -34.79 12.97 -9.75
N VAL A 76 -33.72 12.66 -10.49
CA VAL A 76 -32.54 13.53 -10.60
C VAL A 76 -32.90 14.82 -11.34
N ILE A 77 -33.74 14.79 -12.37
CA ILE A 77 -34.20 16.00 -13.07
C ILE A 77 -35.08 16.87 -12.16
N ALA A 78 -35.96 16.27 -11.36
CA ALA A 78 -36.79 17.01 -10.42
C ALA A 78 -35.97 17.73 -9.34
N ASN A 79 -34.94 17.05 -8.79
CA ASN A 79 -34.01 17.66 -7.83
C ASN A 79 -33.15 18.75 -8.48
N ALA A 80 -32.71 18.51 -9.72
CA ALA A 80 -31.93 19.46 -10.50
C ALA A 80 -32.65 20.79 -10.72
N GLN A 81 -33.98 20.81 -10.77
CA GLN A 81 -34.76 22.05 -10.87
C GLN A 81 -34.74 22.87 -9.58
N GLN A 82 -34.67 22.20 -8.43
CA GLN A 82 -34.68 22.84 -7.11
C GLN A 82 -33.28 23.31 -6.71
N GLU A 83 -32.25 22.57 -7.11
CA GLU A 83 -30.85 22.80 -6.77
C GLU A 83 -30.06 23.55 -7.86
N ALA A 84 -30.73 24.04 -8.91
CA ALA A 84 -30.05 24.74 -10.00
C ALA A 84 -29.43 26.06 -9.51
N VAL A 85 -28.12 26.21 -9.73
CA VAL A 85 -27.34 27.42 -9.38
C VAL A 85 -26.95 28.15 -10.65
N ASP A 86 -26.80 29.47 -10.58
CA ASP A 86 -26.29 30.25 -11.72
C ASP A 86 -24.85 29.85 -12.02
N TYR A 87 -24.56 29.49 -13.27
CA TYR A 87 -23.23 29.07 -13.69
C TYR A 87 -22.30 30.28 -13.76
N VAL A 88 -21.19 30.16 -13.03
CA VAL A 88 -20.03 31.03 -13.11
C VAL A 88 -18.86 30.19 -13.60
N GLN A 89 -18.21 30.62 -14.69
CA GLN A 89 -17.01 29.97 -15.17
C GLN A 89 -15.96 29.85 -14.05
N PRO A 90 -15.27 28.69 -13.92
CA PRO A 90 -14.08 28.61 -13.10
C PRO A 90 -13.01 29.54 -13.70
N VAL A 91 -12.75 30.68 -13.05
CA VAL A 91 -11.75 31.65 -13.51
C VAL A 91 -10.37 31.15 -13.11
N GLY A 92 -9.51 30.96 -14.11
CA GLY A 92 -8.09 30.68 -13.92
C GLY A 92 -7.36 31.91 -13.33
N VAL A 93 -6.71 31.68 -12.19
CA VAL A 93 -5.61 32.39 -11.51
C VAL A 93 -5.25 33.82 -11.99
N ALA A 94 -5.56 34.83 -11.16
CA ALA A 94 -4.74 36.05 -10.95
C ALA A 94 -5.20 36.85 -9.69
N GLU A 95 -4.36 36.81 -8.65
CA GLU A 95 -4.01 37.77 -7.58
C GLU A 95 -5.04 38.75 -6.90
N SER A 96 -5.14 38.61 -5.56
CA SER A 96 -5.39 39.64 -4.49
C SER A 96 -6.75 40.39 -4.47
N ALA A 97 -7.50 40.61 -3.36
CA ALA A 97 -7.24 40.55 -1.93
C ALA A 97 -8.56 40.57 -1.09
N VAL A 98 -8.54 39.95 0.11
CA VAL A 98 -9.29 40.17 1.40
C VAL A 98 -10.84 40.37 1.41
N GLU A 99 -11.69 39.79 2.28
CA GLU A 99 -11.54 39.36 3.69
C GLU A 99 -12.77 38.53 4.22
N SER A 100 -12.49 37.59 5.15
CA SER A 100 -13.37 36.87 6.12
C SER A 100 -14.35 35.79 5.57
N VAL A 101 -14.44 34.52 6.04
CA VAL A 101 -14.24 33.90 7.37
C VAL A 101 -13.82 32.41 7.22
N ALA A 102 -12.93 31.93 8.10
CA ALA A 102 -12.63 30.53 8.48
C ALA A 102 -11.82 29.59 7.53
N ASN A 103 -10.49 29.70 7.62
CA ASN A 103 -9.47 28.62 7.66
C ASN A 103 -9.69 27.33 6.83
N SER A 104 -9.26 27.36 5.57
CA SER A 104 -8.79 26.17 4.84
C SER A 104 -7.79 26.58 3.75
N GLY A 105 -6.62 27.04 4.19
CA GLY A 105 -5.45 27.12 3.31
C GLY A 105 -5.09 25.74 2.76
N VAL A 106 -4.67 25.69 1.50
CA VAL A 106 -4.13 24.48 0.88
C VAL A 106 -3.03 23.92 1.79
N LYS A 107 -3.27 22.75 2.39
CA LYS A 107 -2.32 22.12 3.31
C LYS A 107 -1.22 21.46 2.51
N ASN A 108 0.03 21.66 2.93
CA ASN A 108 1.18 20.95 2.40
C ASN A 108 1.46 19.73 3.28
N VAL A 109 1.28 18.53 2.72
CA VAL A 109 1.46 17.27 3.44
C VAL A 109 2.58 16.48 2.78
N VAL A 110 3.58 16.08 3.57
CA VAL A 110 4.58 15.11 3.14
C VAL A 110 4.31 13.78 3.82
N ALA A 111 4.35 12.69 3.07
CA ALA A 111 4.09 11.36 3.60
C ALA A 111 5.21 10.38 3.26
N VAL A 112 5.46 9.43 4.16
CA VAL A 112 6.43 8.35 3.95
C VAL A 112 5.69 7.03 4.09
N THR A 113 5.77 6.17 3.07
CA THR A 113 5.22 4.81 3.15
C THR A 113 6.33 3.76 3.18
N ALA A 114 6.23 2.78 4.07
CA ALA A 114 7.23 1.72 4.18
C ALA A 114 6.66 0.39 4.69
N CYS A 115 6.72 -0.64 3.85
CA CYS A 115 6.30 -2.01 4.17
C CYS A 115 7.51 -2.95 3.98
N PRO A 116 7.72 -3.97 4.84
CA PRO A 116 8.90 -4.85 4.77
C PRO A 116 9.05 -5.61 3.43
N THR A 117 7.91 -5.98 2.81
CA THR A 117 7.90 -6.63 1.49
C THR A 117 8.00 -5.62 0.35
N GLY A 118 7.70 -4.35 0.60
CA GLY A 118 8.02 -3.23 -0.28
C GLY A 118 7.43 -3.25 -1.69
N VAL A 119 6.50 -4.17 -2.00
CA VAL A 119 5.93 -4.37 -3.35
C VAL A 119 4.46 -4.02 -3.47
N ALA A 120 3.64 -4.29 -2.43
CA ALA A 120 2.20 -4.03 -2.48
C ALA A 120 1.81 -2.88 -1.57
N HIS A 121 1.85 -3.08 -0.24
CA HIS A 121 1.32 -2.08 0.68
C HIS A 121 2.08 -0.75 0.65
N THR A 122 3.39 -0.72 0.37
CA THR A 122 4.13 0.55 0.21
C THR A 122 3.52 1.42 -0.90
N PHE A 123 3.31 0.84 -2.08
CA PHE A 123 2.82 1.57 -3.25
C PHE A 123 1.31 1.83 -3.16
N MET A 124 0.54 0.82 -2.74
CA MET A 124 -0.92 0.96 -2.59
C MET A 124 -1.28 2.00 -1.53
N SER A 125 -0.57 2.02 -0.39
CA SER A 125 -0.80 3.06 0.63
C SER A 125 -0.38 4.43 0.14
N ALA A 126 0.71 4.53 -0.63
CA ALA A 126 1.13 5.81 -1.21
C ALA A 126 0.08 6.35 -2.18
N GLU A 127 -0.42 5.51 -3.08
CA GLU A 127 -1.48 5.87 -4.01
C GLU A 127 -2.77 6.27 -3.29
N ALA A 128 -3.20 5.51 -2.27
CA ALA A 128 -4.38 5.84 -1.49
C ALA A 128 -4.24 7.21 -0.78
N ILE A 129 -3.05 7.49 -0.23
CA ILE A 129 -2.72 8.76 0.39
C ILE A 129 -2.75 9.90 -0.65
N GLU A 130 -2.12 9.72 -1.81
CA GLU A 130 -2.10 10.73 -2.88
C GLU A 130 -3.50 11.06 -3.40
N ILE A 131 -4.30 10.04 -3.69
CA ILE A 131 -5.67 10.19 -4.18
C ILE A 131 -6.51 10.94 -3.14
N TYR A 132 -6.38 10.57 -1.86
CA TYR A 132 -7.11 11.24 -0.79
C TYR A 132 -6.66 12.70 -0.62
N GLY A 133 -5.37 12.98 -0.57
CA GLY A 133 -4.84 14.35 -0.46
C GLY A 133 -5.28 15.24 -1.63
N LYS A 134 -5.21 14.73 -2.87
CA LYS A 134 -5.71 15.43 -4.06
C LYS A 134 -7.22 15.69 -3.97
N LYS A 135 -8.00 14.74 -3.45
CA LYS A 135 -9.45 14.90 -3.24
C LYS A 135 -9.77 16.00 -2.21
N GLN A 136 -8.92 16.20 -1.22
CA GLN A 136 -9.06 17.26 -0.21
C GLN A 136 -8.45 18.61 -0.64
N GLY A 137 -7.87 18.69 -1.83
CA GLY A 137 -7.20 19.90 -2.32
C GLY A 137 -5.88 20.21 -1.60
N TRP A 138 -5.20 19.18 -1.05
CA TRP A 138 -3.91 19.32 -0.39
C TRP A 138 -2.76 19.10 -1.38
N ASN A 139 -1.65 19.81 -1.15
CA ASN A 139 -0.39 19.52 -1.81
C ASN A 139 0.26 18.33 -1.12
N ILE A 140 0.15 17.14 -1.72
CA ILE A 140 0.66 15.91 -1.12
C ILE A 140 1.83 15.34 -1.90
N LYS A 141 2.92 15.05 -1.18
CA LYS A 141 4.10 14.37 -1.70
C LYS A 141 4.35 13.11 -0.90
N VAL A 142 4.42 11.96 -1.57
CA VAL A 142 4.61 10.67 -0.91
C VAL A 142 5.94 10.04 -1.32
N GLU A 143 6.82 9.84 -0.35
CA GLU A 143 8.05 9.06 -0.51
C GLU A 143 7.77 7.59 -0.21
N THR A 144 8.13 6.73 -1.16
CA THR A 144 7.98 5.28 -1.01
C THR A 144 9.31 4.67 -0.59
N ARG A 145 9.29 3.82 0.43
CA ARG A 145 10.46 3.04 0.86
C ARG A 145 10.12 1.56 0.79
N GLY A 146 10.73 0.86 -0.16
CA GLY A 146 10.39 -0.54 -0.46
C GLY A 146 11.60 -1.38 -0.86
N GLN A 147 11.32 -2.58 -1.35
CA GLN A 147 12.37 -3.50 -1.76
C GLN A 147 13.15 -3.06 -2.98
N VAL A 148 12.45 -2.35 -3.84
CA VAL A 148 12.94 -1.68 -5.05
C VAL A 148 13.65 -0.34 -4.78
N GLY A 149 13.84 0.04 -3.50
CA GLY A 149 14.56 1.26 -3.11
C GLY A 149 13.63 2.39 -2.65
N VAL A 150 14.18 3.62 -2.64
CA VAL A 150 13.46 4.84 -2.29
C VAL A 150 12.94 5.50 -3.57
N GLY A 151 11.63 5.67 -3.67
CA GLY A 151 10.96 6.41 -4.74
C GLY A 151 10.42 7.74 -4.24
N ASN A 152 10.32 8.72 -5.14
CA ASN A 152 9.73 10.04 -4.86
C ASN A 152 10.31 10.74 -3.62
N LEU A 153 11.65 10.79 -3.55
CA LEU A 153 12.39 11.45 -2.49
C LEU A 153 11.82 12.82 -2.15
N ILE A 154 11.50 13.03 -0.88
CA ILE A 154 11.06 14.33 -0.36
C ILE A 154 12.28 15.23 -0.17
N SER A 155 12.26 16.40 -0.82
CA SER A 155 13.31 17.41 -0.76
C SER A 155 13.27 18.20 0.56
N PRO A 156 14.38 18.82 0.98
CA PRO A 156 14.39 19.66 2.19
C PRO A 156 13.42 20.84 2.13
N GLU A 157 13.20 21.40 0.94
CA GLU A 157 12.25 22.50 0.71
C GLU A 157 10.81 22.04 0.93
N GLU A 158 10.47 20.85 0.44
CA GLU A 158 9.15 20.22 0.65
C GLU A 158 8.93 19.93 2.15
N VAL A 159 9.96 19.48 2.87
CA VAL A 159 9.86 19.31 4.33
C VAL A 159 9.63 20.66 5.02
N ALA A 160 10.36 21.71 4.62
CA ALA A 160 10.23 23.04 5.19
C ALA A 160 8.84 23.65 4.95
N ALA A 161 8.24 23.41 3.79
CA ALA A 161 6.90 23.86 3.44
C ALA A 161 5.77 23.00 4.05
N ALA A 162 6.07 21.80 4.56
CA ALA A 162 5.07 20.88 5.08
C ALA A 162 4.45 21.35 6.39
N ASP A 163 3.11 21.29 6.45
CA ASP A 163 2.28 21.51 7.63
C ASP A 163 2.13 20.22 8.45
N LEU A 164 2.21 19.06 7.79
CA LEU A 164 2.07 17.75 8.40
C LEU A 164 3.00 16.72 7.74
N VAL A 165 3.64 15.90 8.57
CA VAL A 165 4.40 14.72 8.18
C VAL A 165 3.60 13.47 8.52
N PHE A 166 3.11 12.75 7.51
CA PHE A 166 2.31 11.54 7.66
C PHE A 166 3.15 10.28 7.38
N VAL A 167 3.47 9.51 8.41
CA VAL A 167 4.34 8.32 8.29
C VAL A 167 3.50 7.05 8.37
N ALA A 168 3.33 6.35 7.27
CA ALA A 168 2.71 5.02 7.22
C ALA A 168 3.80 3.95 7.08
N ALA A 169 4.29 3.38 8.19
CA ALA A 169 5.46 2.51 8.16
C ALA A 169 5.34 1.31 9.11
N ASP A 170 5.55 0.11 8.56
CA ASP A 170 5.61 -1.17 9.29
C ASP A 170 7.05 -1.62 9.60
N ILE A 171 8.04 -0.85 9.14
CA ILE A 171 9.47 -1.00 9.43
C ILE A 171 10.03 0.30 10.00
N ASP A 172 11.23 0.24 10.58
CA ASP A 172 11.92 1.45 11.02
C ASP A 172 12.57 2.16 9.81
N VAL A 173 12.31 3.46 9.71
CA VAL A 173 12.73 4.31 8.61
C VAL A 173 13.46 5.53 9.17
N ASP A 174 14.51 5.99 8.50
CA ASP A 174 15.16 7.24 8.88
C ASP A 174 14.24 8.44 8.64
N LEU A 175 13.84 9.09 9.73
CA LEU A 175 12.97 10.26 9.77
C LEU A 175 13.71 11.52 10.22
N SER A 176 15.04 11.47 10.31
CA SER A 176 15.88 12.56 10.83
C SER A 176 15.73 13.87 10.05
N LYS A 177 15.24 13.83 8.81
CA LYS A 177 14.97 15.04 8.02
C LYS A 177 13.69 15.79 8.43
N PHE A 178 12.79 15.16 9.19
CA PHE A 178 11.50 15.73 9.59
C PHE A 178 11.51 16.36 10.99
N LYS A 179 12.70 16.64 11.53
CA LYS A 179 12.84 17.25 12.87
C LYS A 179 12.14 18.60 12.95
N GLY A 180 11.43 18.83 14.05
CA GLY A 180 10.68 20.05 14.31
C GLY A 180 9.33 20.13 13.60
N LYS A 181 8.93 19.12 12.81
CA LYS A 181 7.66 19.12 12.09
C LYS A 181 6.55 18.34 12.83
N PRO A 182 5.28 18.76 12.73
CA PRO A 182 4.15 17.97 13.22
C PRO A 182 4.11 16.63 12.49
N MET A 183 4.19 15.53 13.24
CA MET A 183 4.28 14.19 12.71
C MET A 183 3.20 13.28 13.30
N TYR A 184 2.59 12.49 12.43
CA TYR A 184 1.70 11.38 12.78
C TYR A 184 2.25 10.08 12.19
N ARG A 185 2.28 9.00 12.98
CA ARG A 185 2.75 7.68 12.54
C ARG A 185 1.65 6.64 12.65
N THR A 186 1.46 5.85 11.59
CA THR A 186 0.51 4.73 11.49
C THR A 186 1.12 3.57 10.68
N SER A 187 0.35 2.49 10.48
CA SER A 187 0.76 1.33 9.67
C SER A 187 0.36 1.48 8.20
N THR A 188 1.06 0.80 7.27
CA THR A 188 0.70 0.88 5.84
C THR A 188 -0.69 0.29 5.56
N GLY A 189 -1.08 -0.75 6.32
CA GLY A 189 -2.39 -1.37 6.22
C GLY A 189 -3.54 -0.46 6.65
N LEU A 190 -3.36 0.33 7.72
CA LEU A 190 -4.36 1.31 8.17
C LEU A 190 -4.44 2.49 7.21
N ALA A 191 -3.30 3.00 6.77
CA ALA A 191 -3.24 4.08 5.79
C ALA A 191 -3.93 3.71 4.46
N LEU A 192 -3.88 2.44 4.05
CA LEU A 192 -4.56 1.93 2.85
C LEU A 192 -6.08 1.73 3.06
N LYS A 193 -6.49 1.07 4.15
CA LYS A 193 -7.90 0.68 4.36
C LYS A 193 -8.76 1.79 4.96
N LYS A 194 -8.14 2.72 5.70
CA LYS A 194 -8.81 3.74 6.52
C LYS A 194 -8.16 5.11 6.35
N THR A 195 -7.75 5.46 5.14
CA THR A 195 -7.00 6.68 4.82
C THR A 195 -7.60 7.95 5.42
N ALA A 196 -8.91 8.16 5.24
CA ALA A 196 -9.60 9.34 5.79
C ALA A 196 -9.51 9.42 7.31
N GLN A 197 -9.81 8.31 8.01
CA GLN A 197 -9.78 8.26 9.48
C GLN A 197 -8.37 8.50 10.03
N GLU A 198 -7.35 8.00 9.34
CA GLU A 198 -5.96 8.20 9.76
C GLU A 198 -5.51 9.66 9.53
N PHE A 199 -6.00 10.34 8.49
CA PHE A 199 -5.77 11.77 8.32
C PHE A 199 -6.49 12.62 9.36
N ASP A 200 -7.74 12.28 9.70
CA ASP A 200 -8.47 12.97 10.78
C ASP A 200 -7.71 12.90 12.10
N LYS A 201 -7.21 11.71 12.46
CA LYS A 201 -6.32 11.51 13.61
C LYS A 201 -5.02 12.28 13.46
N ALA A 202 -4.42 12.29 12.28
CA ALA A 202 -3.17 13.00 12.05
C ALA A 202 -3.30 14.50 12.35
N PHE A 203 -4.41 15.13 11.97
CA PHE A 203 -4.62 16.55 12.30
C PHE A 203 -4.95 16.80 13.77
N ALA A 204 -5.54 15.83 14.47
CA ALA A 204 -5.87 15.95 15.89
C ALA A 204 -4.68 15.62 16.81
N GLU A 205 -3.85 14.65 16.44
CA GLU A 205 -2.88 14.00 17.33
C GLU A 205 -1.41 14.18 16.90
N ALA A 206 -1.13 14.86 15.78
CA ALA A 206 0.25 15.09 15.35
C ALA A 206 1.07 15.81 16.43
N LYS A 207 2.27 15.28 16.69
CA LYS A 207 3.22 15.84 17.66
C LYS A 207 4.47 16.31 16.96
N ILE A 208 5.09 17.38 17.48
CA ILE A 208 6.35 17.88 16.94
C ILE A 208 7.43 16.81 17.11
N TYR A 209 8.06 16.41 15.99
CA TYR A 209 9.09 15.38 16.00
C TYR A 209 10.42 15.97 16.50
N GLY A 210 10.81 15.63 17.74
CA GLY A 210 12.02 16.15 18.39
C GLY A 210 13.35 15.63 17.84
N GLY A 211 13.33 14.67 16.90
CA GLY A 211 14.56 14.23 16.24
C GLY A 211 15.50 13.35 17.04
N GLU A 212 15.11 12.92 18.21
CA GLU A 212 15.67 11.73 18.81
C GLU A 212 14.89 10.52 18.33
N LYS A 213 15.57 9.36 18.27
CA LYS A 213 14.89 8.07 18.35
C LYS A 213 13.79 8.22 19.40
N VAL A 214 12.57 7.80 19.10
CA VAL A 214 11.49 7.75 20.08
C VAL A 214 11.90 6.73 21.15
N SER A 215 12.73 7.21 22.07
CA SER A 215 12.88 6.77 23.44
C SER A 215 11.98 7.73 24.19
N THR A 216 10.72 7.33 24.37
CA THR A 216 9.80 8.02 25.27
C THR A 216 10.39 7.93 26.67
N SER A 217 11.01 8.99 27.17
CA SER A 217 11.34 9.12 28.58
C SER A 217 10.27 9.96 29.28
N ALA A 218 9.40 9.28 30.00
CA ALA A 218 8.87 9.75 31.27
C ALA A 218 9.19 8.64 32.29
N GLU A 219 9.72 9.05 33.44
CA GLU A 219 10.45 8.25 34.42
C GLU A 219 9.75 6.95 34.89
N GLY A 220 10.53 5.87 35.03
CA GLY A 220 10.15 4.69 35.84
C GLY A 220 10.50 3.30 35.29
N SER A 221 11.76 2.88 35.42
CA SER A 221 12.24 1.49 35.52
C SER A 221 12.09 0.51 34.31
N ASN A 222 13.23 0.10 33.74
CA ASN A 222 13.52 -1.24 33.18
C ASN A 222 12.57 -1.88 32.12
N SER A 223 11.59 -1.15 31.56
CA SER A 223 10.54 -1.73 30.70
C SER A 223 10.72 -1.56 29.19
N ASP A 224 11.57 -0.65 28.72
CA ASP A 224 11.65 -0.35 27.27
C ASP A 224 12.52 -1.31 26.46
N GLU A 225 13.59 -1.90 27.02
CA GLU A 225 14.32 -3.00 26.35
C GLU A 225 13.44 -4.24 26.17
N LYS A 226 12.57 -4.53 27.15
CA LYS A 226 11.61 -5.65 27.08
C LYS A 226 10.60 -5.45 25.95
N LYS A 227 10.17 -4.21 25.68
CA LYS A 227 9.28 -3.91 24.54
C LYS A 227 9.97 -4.16 23.19
N GLY A 228 11.27 -3.84 23.07
CA GLY A 228 12.06 -4.10 21.87
C GLY A 228 12.22 -5.60 21.58
N VAL A 229 12.69 -6.37 22.56
CA VAL A 229 12.85 -7.83 22.43
C VAL A 229 11.51 -8.52 22.15
N TYR A 230 10.44 -8.09 22.85
CA TYR A 230 9.09 -8.61 22.61
C TYR A 230 8.61 -8.32 21.19
N LYS A 231 8.86 -7.12 20.66
CA LYS A 231 8.54 -6.77 19.27
C LYS A 231 9.22 -7.73 18.28
N HIS A 232 10.51 -8.01 18.46
CA HIS A 232 11.28 -8.92 17.61
C HIS A 232 10.73 -10.36 17.67
N LEU A 233 10.41 -10.83 18.86
CA LEU A 233 9.75 -12.13 19.06
C LEU A 233 8.39 -12.18 18.35
N MET A 234 7.58 -11.15 18.52
CA MET A 234 6.25 -11.08 17.89
C MET A 234 6.33 -11.10 16.37
N THR A 235 7.33 -10.42 15.76
CA THR A 235 7.58 -10.52 14.32
C THR A 235 7.85 -11.96 13.89
N GLY A 236 8.71 -12.69 14.60
CA GLY A 236 8.96 -14.11 14.34
C GLY A 236 7.69 -14.97 14.45
N VAL A 237 6.91 -14.77 15.52
CA VAL A 237 5.65 -15.52 15.75
C VAL A 237 4.63 -15.27 14.65
N SER A 238 4.42 -14.01 14.26
CA SER A 238 3.45 -13.67 13.21
C SER A 238 3.80 -14.30 11.87
N HIS A 239 5.09 -14.38 11.53
CA HIS A 239 5.54 -14.97 10.27
C HIS A 239 5.60 -16.50 10.27
N MET A 240 5.71 -17.15 11.44
CA MET A 240 5.62 -18.62 11.52
C MET A 240 4.17 -19.13 11.53
N LEU A 241 3.21 -18.31 11.98
CA LEU A 241 1.81 -18.71 12.17
C LEU A 241 1.16 -19.34 10.93
N PRO A 242 1.31 -18.79 9.70
CA PRO A 242 0.73 -19.41 8.50
C PRO A 242 1.22 -20.84 8.27
N LEU A 243 2.47 -21.12 8.62
CA LEU A 243 3.09 -22.43 8.46
C LEU A 243 2.53 -23.43 9.48
N VAL A 244 2.33 -23.00 10.72
CA VAL A 244 1.71 -23.81 11.78
C VAL A 244 0.28 -24.18 11.43
N VAL A 245 -0.49 -23.20 10.96
CA VAL A 245 -1.88 -23.42 10.56
C VAL A 245 -1.96 -24.37 9.37
N ALA A 246 -1.14 -24.16 8.33
CA ALA A 246 -1.11 -25.04 7.17
C ALA A 246 -0.66 -26.47 7.54
N GLY A 247 0.39 -26.61 8.37
CA GLY A 247 0.90 -27.91 8.82
C GLY A 247 -0.09 -28.66 9.71
N GLY A 248 -0.75 -27.98 10.64
CA GLY A 248 -1.79 -28.57 11.49
C GLY A 248 -3.00 -29.03 10.69
N LEU A 249 -3.44 -28.25 9.70
CA LEU A 249 -4.51 -28.65 8.79
C LEU A 249 -4.12 -29.86 7.93
N ALA A 250 -2.87 -29.94 7.47
CA ALA A 250 -2.38 -31.11 6.73
C ALA A 250 -2.42 -32.39 7.58
N ILE A 251 -2.00 -32.32 8.84
CA ILE A 251 -2.09 -33.46 9.78
C ILE A 251 -3.55 -33.83 10.04
N ALA A 252 -4.44 -32.85 10.23
CA ALA A 252 -5.86 -33.11 10.43
C ALA A 252 -6.46 -33.87 9.23
N MET A 253 -6.10 -33.49 8.00
CA MET A 253 -6.51 -34.20 6.80
C MET A 253 -5.93 -35.61 6.72
N SER A 254 -4.70 -35.84 7.20
CA SER A 254 -4.14 -37.20 7.30
C SER A 254 -5.00 -38.10 8.19
N PHE A 255 -5.46 -37.61 9.34
CA PHE A 255 -6.27 -38.40 10.27
C PHE A 255 -7.70 -38.68 9.80
N MET A 256 -8.22 -37.96 8.80
CA MET A 256 -9.51 -38.29 8.18
C MET A 256 -9.53 -39.67 7.53
N PHE A 257 -8.37 -40.19 7.11
CA PHE A 257 -8.22 -41.52 6.53
C PHE A 257 -8.07 -42.63 7.59
N GLY A 258 -8.00 -42.26 8.88
CA GLY A 258 -7.80 -43.16 10.02
C GLY A 258 -6.62 -42.73 10.88
N ILE A 259 -6.71 -42.99 12.20
CA ILE A 259 -5.71 -42.52 13.18
C ILE A 259 -4.30 -43.07 12.89
N LYS A 260 -4.20 -44.28 12.33
CA LYS A 260 -2.93 -44.92 11.94
C LYS A 260 -2.72 -45.02 10.42
N ALA A 261 -3.55 -44.32 9.62
CA ALA A 261 -3.50 -44.44 8.17
C ALA A 261 -2.18 -43.94 7.54
N PHE A 262 -1.41 -43.14 8.29
CA PHE A 262 -0.08 -42.69 7.88
C PHE A 262 1.00 -43.78 7.93
N GLU A 263 0.75 -44.91 8.61
CA GLU A 263 1.69 -46.04 8.71
C GLU A 263 1.57 -46.99 7.51
N ASP A 264 0.41 -47.04 6.85
CA ASP A 264 0.13 -47.94 5.74
C ASP A 264 0.18 -47.22 4.39
N ALA A 265 1.21 -47.53 3.59
CA ALA A 265 1.42 -46.94 2.27
C ALA A 265 0.34 -47.34 1.23
N ASN A 266 -0.49 -48.34 1.53
CA ASN A 266 -1.52 -48.82 0.61
C ASN A 266 -2.83 -48.03 0.71
N ILE A 267 -3.01 -47.23 1.76
CA ILE A 267 -4.21 -46.41 1.96
C ILE A 267 -4.12 -45.17 1.06
N ALA A 268 -5.09 -45.03 0.16
CA ALA A 268 -5.23 -43.88 -0.74
C ALA A 268 -3.91 -43.52 -1.47
N GLY A 269 -3.12 -44.53 -1.85
CA GLY A 269 -1.84 -44.35 -2.56
C GLY A 269 -0.75 -43.65 -1.74
N GLY A 270 -0.79 -43.74 -0.41
CA GLY A 270 0.18 -43.11 0.48
C GLY A 270 -0.10 -41.64 0.77
N LEU A 271 -1.27 -41.11 0.36
CA LEU A 271 -1.69 -39.74 0.64
C LEU A 271 -1.67 -39.37 2.14
N PRO A 272 -2.16 -40.22 3.08
CA PRO A 272 -2.12 -39.89 4.50
C PRO A 272 -0.68 -39.73 5.01
N LYS A 273 0.22 -40.62 4.59
CA LYS A 273 1.65 -40.52 4.91
C LYS A 273 2.26 -39.23 4.36
N ALA A 274 1.98 -38.88 3.10
CA ALA A 274 2.46 -37.64 2.51
C ALA A 274 1.97 -36.39 3.26
N LEU A 275 0.69 -36.36 3.64
CA LEU A 275 0.10 -35.27 4.44
C LEU A 275 0.75 -35.17 5.83
N MET A 276 1.03 -36.31 6.46
CA MET A 276 1.73 -36.39 7.75
C MET A 276 3.18 -35.93 7.64
N ASP A 277 3.90 -36.34 6.59
CA ASP A 277 5.30 -35.94 6.34
C ASP A 277 5.41 -34.44 5.99
N ILE A 278 4.44 -33.89 5.26
CA ILE A 278 4.35 -32.45 4.97
C ILE A 278 4.07 -31.68 6.26
N GLY A 279 3.03 -32.07 7.00
CA GLY A 279 2.60 -31.35 8.20
C GLY A 279 3.56 -31.56 9.36
N GLY A 280 3.66 -32.79 9.86
CA GLY A 280 4.44 -33.20 11.02
C GLY A 280 5.96 -33.14 10.82
N GLY A 281 6.43 -33.48 9.62
CA GLY A 281 7.83 -33.38 9.26
C GLY A 281 8.19 -31.97 8.81
N SER A 282 7.89 -31.65 7.56
CA SER A 282 8.45 -30.48 6.86
C SER A 282 7.98 -29.15 7.43
N ALA A 283 6.68 -28.96 7.65
CA ALA A 283 6.13 -27.68 8.10
C ALA A 283 6.55 -27.34 9.54
N PHE A 284 6.55 -28.29 10.47
CA PHE A 284 7.03 -28.06 11.84
C PHE A 284 8.54 -27.80 11.90
N HIS A 285 9.35 -28.44 11.04
CA HIS A 285 10.80 -28.16 11.00
C HIS A 285 11.08 -26.77 10.43
N LEU A 286 10.38 -26.39 9.36
CA LEU A 286 10.49 -25.06 8.74
C LEU A 286 9.95 -23.96 9.65
N MET A 287 9.00 -24.24 10.54
CA MET A 287 8.44 -23.25 11.48
C MET A 287 9.54 -22.58 12.31
N ILE A 288 10.45 -23.36 12.90
CA ILE A 288 11.52 -22.85 13.76
C ILE A 288 12.54 -22.07 12.94
N ALA A 289 12.86 -22.55 11.73
CA ALA A 289 13.73 -21.84 10.79
C ALA A 289 13.15 -20.47 10.44
N VAL A 290 11.89 -20.42 9.98
CA VAL A 290 11.15 -19.19 9.64
C VAL A 290 11.08 -18.26 10.86
N PHE A 291 10.72 -18.77 12.03
CA PHE A 291 10.69 -18.00 13.25
C PHE A 291 12.03 -17.32 13.55
N ALA A 292 13.13 -18.08 13.59
CA ALA A 292 14.47 -17.55 13.86
C ALA A 292 14.94 -16.57 12.77
N GLY A 293 14.63 -16.86 11.51
CA GLY A 293 14.89 -16.00 10.37
C GLY A 293 14.20 -14.65 10.48
N TYR A 294 12.92 -14.62 10.84
CA TYR A 294 12.16 -13.38 10.97
C TYR A 294 12.48 -12.59 12.25
N VAL A 295 12.91 -13.27 13.33
CA VAL A 295 13.52 -12.59 14.50
C VAL A 295 14.81 -11.89 14.07
N ALA A 296 15.71 -12.59 13.38
CA ALA A 296 16.97 -12.00 12.89
C ALA A 296 16.72 -10.86 11.88
N PHE A 297 15.77 -11.04 10.97
CA PHE A 297 15.31 -10.02 10.03
C PHE A 297 14.79 -8.77 10.74
N SER A 298 14.04 -8.93 11.84
CA SER A 298 13.53 -7.77 12.59
C SER A 298 14.63 -6.95 13.28
N ILE A 299 15.86 -7.48 13.41
CA ILE A 299 17.01 -6.83 14.05
C ILE A 299 17.97 -6.23 13.02
N ALA A 300 18.21 -6.95 11.91
CA ALA A 300 19.24 -6.63 10.92
C ALA A 300 18.72 -6.60 9.47
N ASP A 301 17.41 -6.47 9.28
CA ASP A 301 16.73 -6.45 7.98
C ASP A 301 17.07 -7.66 7.09
N ARG A 302 17.06 -7.50 5.76
CA ARG A 302 17.31 -8.58 4.80
C ARG A 302 18.62 -9.34 5.04
N PRO A 303 19.75 -8.67 5.38
CA PRO A 303 21.00 -9.37 5.70
C PRO A 303 20.86 -10.40 6.83
N GLY A 304 19.98 -10.17 7.81
CA GLY A 304 19.77 -11.08 8.94
C GLY A 304 18.98 -12.34 8.60
N LEU A 305 18.23 -12.35 7.50
CA LEU A 305 17.26 -13.40 7.18
C LEU A 305 17.93 -14.76 6.92
N ALA A 306 18.91 -14.81 6.01
CA ALA A 306 19.61 -16.03 5.66
C ALA A 306 20.33 -16.69 6.86
N PRO A 307 21.17 -15.99 7.64
CA PRO A 307 21.83 -16.59 8.80
C PRO A 307 20.83 -16.98 9.90
N GLY A 308 19.74 -16.23 10.08
CA GLY A 308 18.68 -16.60 11.01
C GLY A 308 17.94 -17.88 10.61
N LEU A 309 17.59 -18.04 9.33
CA LEU A 309 16.96 -19.26 8.80
C LEU A 309 17.86 -20.49 8.99
N ILE A 310 19.15 -20.35 8.65
CA ILE A 310 20.14 -21.43 8.80
C ILE A 310 20.32 -21.78 10.28
N GLY A 311 20.49 -20.78 11.15
CA GLY A 311 20.61 -20.97 12.59
C GLY A 311 19.38 -21.64 13.20
N GLY A 312 18.17 -21.26 12.77
CA GLY A 312 16.94 -21.90 13.19
C GLY A 312 16.81 -23.35 12.69
N MET A 313 17.26 -23.65 11.47
CA MET A 313 17.26 -25.03 10.95
C MET A 313 18.26 -25.92 11.72
N LEU A 314 19.43 -25.38 12.08
CA LEU A 314 20.39 -26.06 12.95
C LEU A 314 19.85 -26.28 14.37
N ALA A 315 19.05 -25.35 14.90
CA ALA A 315 18.40 -25.51 16.19
C ALA A 315 17.38 -26.67 16.19
N THR A 316 16.68 -26.87 15.07
CA THR A 316 15.76 -28.00 14.90
C THR A 316 16.51 -29.33 14.75
N THR A 317 17.51 -29.40 13.87
CA THR A 317 18.26 -30.64 13.62
C THR A 317 19.17 -31.03 14.79
N GLY A 318 19.64 -30.05 15.57
CA GLY A 318 20.42 -30.26 16.79
C GLY A 318 19.60 -30.56 18.05
N GLY A 319 18.27 -30.66 17.95
CA GLY A 319 17.38 -31.02 19.07
C GLY A 319 17.13 -29.90 20.10
N ALA A 320 17.59 -28.67 19.84
CA ALA A 320 17.37 -27.52 20.72
C ALA A 320 15.95 -26.92 20.59
N GLY A 321 15.24 -27.23 19.50
CA GLY A 321 13.85 -26.87 19.28
C GLY A 321 13.60 -25.36 19.23
N ILE A 322 12.42 -24.91 19.68
CA ILE A 322 12.01 -23.50 19.65
C ILE A 322 12.95 -22.63 20.50
N LEU A 323 13.43 -23.13 21.64
CA LEU A 323 14.36 -22.39 22.51
C LEU A 323 15.69 -22.11 21.79
N GLY A 324 16.21 -23.13 21.10
CA GLY A 324 17.38 -22.97 20.23
C GLY A 324 17.13 -21.98 19.09
N GLY A 325 15.93 -22.01 18.48
CA GLY A 325 15.54 -21.06 17.44
C GLY A 325 15.50 -19.61 17.92
N ILE A 326 15.02 -19.35 19.15
CA ILE A 326 15.05 -18.01 19.76
C ILE A 326 16.49 -17.54 19.90
N ILE A 327 17.36 -18.35 20.51
CA ILE A 327 18.76 -17.99 20.75
C ILE A 327 19.48 -17.76 19.41
N ALA A 328 19.32 -18.67 18.46
CA ALA A 328 19.92 -18.57 17.13
C ALA A 328 19.44 -17.34 16.35
N GLY A 329 18.15 -17.01 16.41
CA GLY A 329 17.58 -15.85 15.73
C GLY A 329 18.12 -14.52 16.28
N PHE A 330 18.16 -14.36 17.60
CA PHE A 330 18.76 -13.17 18.22
C PHE A 330 20.26 -13.09 17.97
N PHE A 331 20.98 -14.19 18.14
CA PHE A 331 22.41 -14.25 17.89
C PHE A 331 22.75 -13.86 16.45
N ALA A 332 22.11 -14.48 15.46
CA ALA A 332 22.29 -14.16 14.05
C ALA A 332 21.95 -12.69 13.75
N GLY A 333 20.82 -12.19 14.28
CA GLY A 333 20.42 -10.80 14.10
C GLY A 333 21.44 -9.80 14.63
N TYR A 334 21.90 -9.97 15.87
CA TYR A 334 22.89 -9.05 16.46
C TYR A 334 24.28 -9.16 15.83
N VAL A 335 24.72 -10.36 15.44
CA VAL A 335 26.00 -10.54 14.73
C VAL A 335 25.97 -9.83 13.38
N VAL A 336 24.89 -9.98 12.61
CA VAL A 336 24.75 -9.30 11.32
C VAL A 336 24.64 -7.80 11.49
N LYS A 337 23.87 -7.33 12.47
CA LYS A 337 23.78 -5.91 12.79
C LYS A 337 25.16 -5.33 13.13
N PHE A 338 25.92 -6.02 13.97
CA PHE A 338 27.29 -5.63 14.30
C PHE A 338 28.19 -5.57 13.05
N LEU A 339 28.10 -6.55 12.15
CA LEU A 339 28.85 -6.52 10.90
C LEU A 339 28.46 -5.34 10.01
N ASN A 340 27.17 -5.04 9.90
CA ASN A 340 26.66 -3.94 9.08
C ASN A 340 27.08 -2.57 9.63
N ASP A 341 27.08 -2.40 10.96
CA ASP A 341 27.47 -1.16 11.63
C ASP A 341 28.98 -0.89 11.52
N ASN A 342 29.81 -1.94 11.48
CA ASN A 342 31.27 -1.83 11.43
C ASN A 342 31.85 -1.88 10.01
N ILE A 343 31.19 -2.53 9.05
CA ILE A 343 31.68 -2.66 7.68
C ILE A 343 30.97 -1.63 6.81
N LYS A 344 31.64 -0.50 6.55
CA LYS A 344 31.18 0.49 5.56
C LYS A 344 31.47 -0.02 4.15
N LEU A 345 30.47 -0.63 3.52
CA LEU A 345 30.56 -0.98 2.10
C LEU A 345 30.45 0.29 1.25
N SER A 346 31.46 0.56 0.42
CA SER A 346 31.32 1.53 -0.67
C SER A 346 30.25 1.02 -1.63
N GLN A 347 29.28 1.89 -1.99
CA GLN A 347 28.03 1.64 -2.74
C GLN A 347 28.15 0.92 -4.11
N THR A 348 29.30 0.36 -4.47
CA THR A 348 29.53 -0.39 -5.71
C THR A 348 29.27 -1.90 -5.56
N ALA A 349 29.11 -2.41 -4.35
CA ALA A 349 28.89 -3.85 -4.10
C ALA A 349 27.42 -4.31 -4.28
N ASP A 350 26.47 -3.39 -4.48
CA ASP A 350 25.03 -3.68 -4.63
C ASP A 350 24.62 -4.16 -6.04
N LYS A 351 25.59 -4.45 -6.93
CA LYS A 351 25.34 -5.17 -8.18
C LYS A 351 25.84 -6.62 -8.14
N PRO A 352 25.27 -7.54 -7.34
CA PRO A 352 25.53 -8.96 -7.52
C PRO A 352 24.57 -9.61 -8.55
N LEU A 353 23.61 -8.88 -9.12
CA LEU A 353 22.61 -9.46 -10.04
C LEU A 353 22.99 -9.48 -11.53
N ASP A 354 23.96 -8.67 -11.99
CA ASP A 354 24.37 -8.70 -13.41
C ASP A 354 25.24 -9.93 -13.74
N ILE A 355 26.04 -10.43 -12.78
CA ILE A 355 26.98 -11.52 -13.02
C ILE A 355 26.27 -12.89 -13.13
N HIS A 356 25.12 -13.08 -12.47
CA HIS A 356 24.40 -14.36 -12.56
C HIS A 356 23.64 -14.52 -13.88
N LEU A 357 23.12 -13.44 -14.48
CA LEU A 357 22.46 -13.51 -15.79
C LEU A 357 23.45 -13.75 -16.92
N GLU A 358 24.65 -13.15 -16.84
CA GLU A 358 25.69 -13.35 -17.87
C GLU A 358 26.31 -14.75 -17.79
N VAL A 359 26.50 -15.31 -16.58
CA VAL A 359 27.01 -16.69 -16.41
C VAL A 359 25.95 -17.75 -16.76
N CYS A 360 24.66 -17.53 -16.51
CA CYS A 360 23.60 -18.44 -16.95
C CYS A 360 23.33 -18.37 -18.46
N SER A 361 23.47 -17.20 -19.09
CA SER A 361 23.35 -17.07 -20.54
C SER A 361 24.51 -17.78 -21.27
N ASN A 362 25.75 -17.60 -20.82
CA ASN A 362 26.91 -18.22 -21.47
C ASN A 362 26.98 -19.74 -21.28
N ARG A 363 26.51 -20.27 -20.14
CA ARG A 363 26.58 -21.72 -19.86
C ARG A 363 25.52 -22.55 -20.59
N SER A 364 24.41 -21.94 -21.01
CA SER A 364 23.40 -22.62 -21.86
C SER A 364 23.78 -22.65 -23.34
N ILE A 365 24.59 -21.69 -23.83
CA ILE A 365 24.99 -21.64 -25.25
C ILE A 365 26.15 -22.62 -25.55
N GLU A 366 27.08 -22.86 -24.62
CA GLU A 366 28.21 -23.77 -24.85
C GLU A 366 27.85 -25.27 -24.76
N LYS A 367 26.76 -25.65 -24.09
CA LYS A 367 26.40 -27.08 -23.90
C LYS A 367 25.55 -27.69 -25.01
N GLU A 368 24.95 -26.90 -25.90
CA GLU A 368 24.04 -27.38 -26.95
C GLU A 368 24.69 -27.45 -28.36
N MET A 369 25.96 -27.05 -28.55
CA MET A 369 26.53 -26.83 -29.89
C MET A 369 27.73 -27.68 -30.39
N PRO A 370 27.96 -28.95 -29.97
CA PRO A 370 28.87 -29.85 -30.70
C PRO A 370 28.17 -30.95 -31.54
N MET A 371 26.84 -30.93 -31.72
CA MET A 371 26.10 -31.97 -32.47
C MET A 371 25.55 -31.55 -33.85
N LEU A 372 25.76 -30.31 -34.30
CA LEU A 372 25.20 -29.79 -35.56
C LEU A 372 26.24 -29.39 -36.62
N LYS A 373 27.48 -29.90 -36.54
CA LYS A 373 28.53 -29.63 -37.53
C LYS A 373 28.95 -30.80 -38.43
N ASN A 374 28.28 -31.96 -38.35
CA ASN A 374 28.68 -33.15 -39.13
C ASN A 374 27.57 -33.78 -40.01
N THR A 375 26.61 -32.99 -40.49
CA THR A 375 25.59 -33.53 -41.41
C THR A 375 25.18 -32.56 -42.52
N VAL A 376 26.15 -31.94 -43.19
CA VAL A 376 25.98 -31.52 -44.59
C VAL A 376 27.34 -31.63 -45.27
N SER A 377 27.60 -32.78 -45.88
CA SER A 377 28.48 -32.90 -47.03
C SER A 377 28.04 -34.06 -47.91
#